data_AF-A0A8E0NDH7-F1
#
_entry.id   AF-A0A8E0NDH7-F1
#
_cell.length_a   1.000
_cell.length_b   1.000
_cell.length_c   1.000
_cell.angle_alpha   90.00
_cell.angle_beta   90.00
_cell.angle_gamma   90.00
#
_symmetry.space_group_name_H-M   'P 1'
#
loop_
_entity.id
_entity.type
_entity.pdbx_description
1 polymer ?
#
loop_
_entity_poly.entity_id
_entity_poly.type
_entity_poly.pdbx_seq_one_letter_code
_entity_poly.pdbx_strand_id
1 'polypeptide(L)'
;MAKAKTPGGRRGGNRTQTAATGAGQTVTVDAPAPRKKTSPAQFLSQVRAEARKITWPSRKETWITSVMVLILVMIAALFFWVVDFGLGWVFQQIISFGR
;
A
#
# COMPACT_ATOMS: atom_id res chain seq x y z
N MET A 1 32.09 28.47 -64.82
CA MET A 1 31.23 27.29 -64.54
C MET A 1 31.45 26.94 -63.07
N ALA A 2 30.55 27.39 -62.18
CA ALA A 2 29.72 26.54 -61.31
C ALA A 2 30.54 25.54 -60.47
N LYS A 3 30.45 25.43 -59.14
CA LYS A 3 29.30 25.61 -58.26
C LYS A 3 29.78 25.56 -56.79
N ALA A 4 29.04 26.24 -55.93
CA ALA A 4 29.16 26.37 -54.48
C ALA A 4 29.20 25.06 -53.68
N LYS A 5 29.83 25.10 -52.49
CA LYS A 5 29.14 24.68 -51.24
C LYS A 5 29.77 25.27 -49.96
N THR A 6 28.98 26.13 -49.34
CA THR A 6 29.13 26.83 -48.05
C THR A 6 28.89 25.88 -46.84
N PRO A 7 28.99 26.36 -45.57
CA PRO A 7 29.81 25.78 -44.50
C PRO A 7 28.96 25.00 -43.47
N GLY A 8 29.57 24.40 -42.43
CA GLY A 8 28.77 23.75 -41.39
C GLY A 8 29.57 23.33 -40.18
N GLY A 9 29.72 24.26 -39.24
CA GLY A 9 30.48 24.09 -38.01
C GLY A 9 29.94 22.99 -37.10
N ARG A 10 30.85 22.16 -36.61
CA ARG A 10 30.68 21.32 -35.42
C ARG A 10 31.94 21.42 -34.56
N ARG A 11 31.90 22.33 -33.60
CA ARG A 11 32.75 22.38 -32.40
C ARG A 11 31.92 23.16 -31.39
N GLY A 12 31.26 22.54 -30.41
CA GLY A 12 31.82 21.56 -29.49
C GLY A 12 32.63 22.33 -28.45
N GLY A 13 31.95 22.92 -27.45
CA GLY A 13 32.58 23.74 -26.43
C GLY A 13 31.57 24.27 -25.42
N ASN A 14 31.22 23.45 -24.43
CA ASN A 14 30.64 23.93 -23.17
C ASN A 14 31.71 24.74 -22.43
N ARG A 15 31.81 26.02 -22.77
CA ARG A 15 32.61 26.99 -22.04
C ARG A 15 31.75 27.52 -20.91
N THR A 16 31.96 26.92 -19.74
CA THR A 16 31.95 27.55 -18.42
C THR A 16 31.21 28.90 -18.37
N GLN A 17 29.92 28.87 -18.01
CA GLN A 17 29.24 30.07 -17.53
C GLN A 17 29.81 30.40 -16.15
N THR A 18 30.72 31.37 -16.12
CA THR A 18 31.14 32.04 -14.90
C THR A 18 30.69 33.49 -15.02
N ALA A 19 29.76 33.86 -14.13
CA ALA A 19 29.46 35.18 -13.58
C ALA A 19 29.51 36.43 -14.49
N ALA A 20 28.35 37.09 -14.67
CA ALA A 20 28.16 38.51 -14.32
C ALA A 20 26.71 38.96 -14.58
N THR A 21 26.07 39.43 -13.50
CA THR A 21 25.34 40.71 -13.39
C THR A 21 24.29 41.11 -14.44
N GLY A 22 23.04 41.19 -13.96
CA GLY A 22 22.22 42.39 -14.13
C GLY A 22 21.05 42.33 -15.12
N ALA A 23 19.88 42.72 -14.59
CA ALA A 23 18.66 43.18 -15.27
C ALA A 23 17.77 42.13 -15.97
N GLY A 24 16.57 41.95 -15.41
CA GLY A 24 15.43 41.33 -16.09
C GLY A 24 14.91 40.05 -15.44
N GLN A 25 14.48 40.08 -14.18
CA GLN A 25 13.51 39.08 -13.71
C GLN A 25 12.17 39.36 -14.39
N THR A 26 11.96 38.76 -15.55
CA THR A 26 10.60 38.50 -16.03
C THR A 26 10.03 37.43 -15.11
N VAL A 27 9.25 37.85 -14.12
CA VAL A 27 8.34 36.96 -13.41
C VAL A 27 7.30 36.52 -14.44
N THR A 28 7.63 35.48 -15.20
CA THR A 28 6.65 34.75 -15.98
C THR A 28 5.75 34.07 -14.96
N VAL A 29 4.56 34.64 -14.75
CA VAL A 29 3.45 33.96 -14.08
C VAL A 29 3.19 32.70 -14.91
N ASP A 30 3.75 31.60 -14.43
CA ASP A 30 3.69 30.30 -15.08
C ASP A 30 2.21 29.90 -15.19
N ALA A 31 1.75 29.70 -16.43
CA ALA A 31 0.38 29.28 -16.71
C ALA A 31 0.07 28.00 -15.90
N PRO A 32 -1.15 27.82 -15.39
CA PRO A 32 -1.46 26.68 -14.54
C PRO A 32 -1.28 25.40 -15.37
N ALA A 33 -0.18 24.69 -15.11
CA ALA A 33 0.15 23.46 -15.80
C ALA A 33 -1.06 22.51 -15.74
N PRO A 34 -1.43 21.87 -16.87
CA PRO A 34 -2.61 21.01 -16.92
C PRO A 34 -2.43 19.91 -15.87
N ARG A 35 -3.35 19.85 -14.90
CA ARG A 35 -3.40 18.83 -13.85
C ARG A 35 -3.32 17.47 -14.53
N LYS A 36 -2.13 16.86 -14.49
CA LYS A 36 -1.87 15.56 -15.09
C LYS A 36 -2.70 14.56 -14.30
N LYS A 37 -3.87 14.19 -14.83
CA LYS A 37 -4.77 13.21 -14.23
C LYS A 37 -3.94 11.97 -13.98
N THR A 38 -3.77 11.60 -12.71
CA THR A 38 -2.96 10.46 -12.31
C THR A 38 -3.47 9.27 -13.10
N SER A 39 -2.67 8.76 -14.02
CA SER A 39 -3.09 7.64 -14.84
C SER A 39 -3.24 6.40 -13.93
N PRO A 40 -4.15 5.46 -14.23
CA PRO A 40 -4.26 4.21 -13.48
C PRO A 40 -2.91 3.51 -13.28
N ALA A 41 -2.00 3.63 -14.26
CA ALA A 41 -0.63 3.13 -14.17
C ALA A 41 0.25 3.85 -13.12
N GLN A 42 0.08 5.16 -12.92
CA GLN A 42 0.76 5.91 -11.85
C GLN A 42 0.18 5.60 -10.46
N PHE A 43 -1.12 5.32 -10.35
CA PHE A 43 -1.70 4.89 -9.08
C PHE A 43 -1.17 3.52 -8.64
N LEU A 44 -1.00 2.57 -9.56
CA LEU A 44 -0.40 1.26 -9.24
C LEU A 44 1.03 1.39 -8.70
N SER A 45 1.83 2.30 -9.25
CA SER A 45 3.19 2.54 -8.76
C SER A 45 3.22 3.21 -7.39
N GLN A 46 2.28 4.13 -7.13
CA GLN A 46 2.07 4.75 -5.81
C GLN A 46 1.59 3.71 -4.77
N VAL A 47 0.61 2.88 -5.10
CA VAL A 47 0.12 1.80 -4.22
C VAL A 47 1.22 0.80 -3.91
N ARG A 48 2.07 0.43 -4.87
CA ARG A 48 3.22 -0.46 -4.64
C ARG A 48 4.32 0.21 -3.81
N ALA A 49 4.45 1.53 -3.85
CA ALA A 49 5.35 2.27 -2.96
C ALA A 49 4.80 2.30 -1.52
N GLU A 50 3.49 2.49 -1.35
CA GLU A 50 2.84 2.52 -0.04
C GLU A 50 2.72 1.12 0.58
N ALA A 51 2.43 0.10 -0.22
CA ALA A 51 2.35 -1.30 0.22
C ALA A 51 3.68 -1.83 0.78
N ARG A 52 4.81 -1.25 0.37
CA ARG A 52 6.14 -1.58 0.92
C ARG A 52 6.34 -1.05 2.35
N LYS A 53 5.53 -0.09 2.79
CA LYS A 53 5.53 0.39 4.19
C LYS A 53 4.71 -0.51 5.10
N ILE A 54 3.90 -1.41 4.55
CA ILE A 54 3.12 -2.38 5.32
C ILE A 54 4.08 -3.46 5.82
N THR A 55 4.42 -3.38 7.09
CA THR A 55 5.16 -4.44 7.77
C THR A 55 4.19 -5.58 8.04
N TRP A 56 4.15 -6.56 7.14
CA TRP A 56 3.33 -7.74 7.36
C TRP A 56 3.82 -8.49 8.60
N PRO A 57 2.90 -8.87 9.50
CA PRO A 57 3.25 -9.51 10.76
C PRO A 57 4.06 -10.77 10.50
N SER A 58 5.06 -11.00 11.36
CA SER A 58 5.84 -12.24 11.25
C SER A 58 4.96 -13.44 11.59
N ARG A 59 5.25 -14.61 10.98
CA ARG A 59 4.51 -15.85 11.28
C ARG A 59 4.50 -16.19 12.78
N LYS A 60 5.54 -15.76 13.51
CA LYS A 60 5.64 -15.94 14.96
C LYS A 60 4.60 -15.09 15.70
N GLU A 61 4.45 -13.82 15.35
CA GLU A 61 3.45 -12.93 15.95
C GLU A 61 2.02 -13.40 15.65
N THR A 62 1.75 -13.83 14.41
CA THR A 62 0.45 -14.41 14.05
C THR A 62 0.17 -15.69 14.84
N TRP A 63 1.18 -16.54 15.05
CA TRP A 63 1.01 -17.76 15.83
C TRP A 63 0.72 -17.48 17.30
N ILE A 64 1.47 -16.54 17.91
CA ILE A 64 1.29 -16.17 19.32
C ILE A 64 -0.12 -15.61 19.55
N THR A 65 -0.57 -14.69 18.70
CA THR A 65 -1.91 -14.10 18.80
C THR A 65 -3.01 -15.12 18.54
N SER A 66 -2.80 -16.05 17.60
CA SER A 66 -3.74 -17.15 17.34
C SER A 66 -3.83 -18.11 18.53
N VAL A 67 -2.70 -18.51 19.12
CA VAL A 67 -2.66 -19.40 20.30
C VAL A 67 -3.34 -18.76 21.50
N MET A 68 -3.13 -17.45 21.73
CA MET A 68 -3.83 -16.72 22.78
C MET A 68 -5.37 -16.81 22.62
N VAL A 69 -5.87 -16.61 21.41
CA VAL A 69 -7.30 -16.76 21.11
C VAL A 69 -7.74 -18.22 21.21
N LEU A 70 -6.91 -19.15 20.78
CA LEU A 70 -7.19 -20.59 20.84
C LEU A 70 -7.48 -21.03 22.27
N ILE A 71 -6.71 -20.53 23.25
CA ILE A 71 -6.93 -20.86 24.67
C ILE A 71 -8.32 -20.41 25.13
N LEU A 72 -8.73 -19.18 24.80
CA LEU A 72 -10.07 -18.67 25.13
C LEU A 72 -11.17 -19.53 24.47
N VAL A 73 -11.00 -19.87 23.20
CA VAL A 73 -11.95 -20.71 22.45
C VAL A 73 -12.03 -22.11 23.05
N MET A 74 -10.91 -22.70 23.48
CA MET A 74 -10.89 -24.02 24.12
C MET A 74 -11.69 -24.01 25.43
N ILE A 75 -11.57 -22.96 26.25
CA ILE A 75 -12.36 -22.81 27.48
C ILE A 75 -13.85 -22.69 27.15
N ALA A 76 -14.21 -21.84 26.19
CA ALA A 76 -15.60 -21.67 25.76
C ALA A 76 -16.19 -22.96 25.18
N ALA A 77 -15.42 -23.70 24.36
CA ALA A 77 -15.82 -24.97 23.80
C ALA A 77 -16.08 -26.03 24.89
N LEU A 78 -15.23 -26.07 25.91
CA LEU A 78 -15.40 -26.99 27.03
C LEU A 78 -16.65 -26.64 27.86
N PHE A 79 -16.89 -25.34 28.09
CA PHE A 79 -18.11 -24.87 28.74
C PHE A 79 -19.36 -25.27 27.96
N PHE A 80 -19.41 -25.01 26.65
CA PHE A 80 -20.56 -25.39 25.82
C PHE A 80 -20.77 -26.90 25.83
N TRP A 81 -19.70 -27.70 25.70
CA TRP A 81 -19.80 -29.15 25.75
C TRP A 81 -20.49 -29.67 27.02
N VAL A 82 -20.16 -29.10 28.18
CA VAL A 82 -20.81 -29.45 29.46
C VAL A 82 -22.28 -29.02 29.48
N VAL A 83 -22.58 -27.83 28.98
CA VAL A 83 -23.95 -27.31 28.92
C VAL A 83 -24.82 -28.14 27.98
N ASP A 84 -24.32 -28.48 26.80
CA ASP A 84 -25.02 -29.31 25.82
C ASP A 84 -25.30 -30.72 26.39
N PHE A 85 -24.32 -31.31 27.08
CA PHE A 85 -24.49 -32.60 27.76
C PHE A 85 -25.52 -32.52 28.90
N GLY A 86 -25.43 -31.48 29.73
CA GLY A 86 -26.36 -31.25 30.84
C GLY A 86 -27.80 -31.02 30.38
N LEU A 87 -27.99 -30.21 29.33
CA LEU A 87 -29.29 -30.00 28.71
C LEU A 87 -29.88 -31.31 28.19
N GLY A 88 -29.08 -32.12 27.49
CA GLY A 88 -29.51 -33.43 27.00
C GLY A 88 -30.01 -34.35 28.12
N TRP A 89 -29.29 -34.42 29.24
CA TRP A 89 -29.73 -35.14 30.44
C TRP A 89 -31.06 -34.63 30.98
N VAL A 90 -31.22 -33.30 31.10
CA VAL A 90 -32.46 -32.68 31.59
C VAL A 90 -33.65 -32.98 30.67
N PHE A 91 -33.46 -32.90 29.34
CA PHE A 91 -34.51 -33.23 28.38
C PHE A 91 -34.93 -34.70 28.47
N GLN A 92 -33.98 -35.62 28.66
CA GLN A 92 -34.30 -37.04 28.84
C GLN A 92 -35.13 -37.28 30.11
N GLN A 93 -34.84 -36.59 31.22
CA GLN A 93 -35.64 -36.69 32.44
C GLN A 93 -37.07 -36.18 32.23
N ILE A 94 -37.22 -35.05 31.53
CA ILE A 94 -38.54 -34.45 31.26
C ILE A 94 -39.40 -35.37 30.37
N ILE A 95 -38.83 -35.92 29.30
CA ILE A 95 -39.57 -36.81 28.39
C ILE A 95 -39.86 -38.15 29.07
N SER A 96 -38.95 -38.65 29.90
CA SER A 96 -39.15 -39.87 30.70
C SER A 96 -40.26 -39.70 31.74
N PHE A 97 -40.52 -38.48 32.24
CA PHE A 97 -41.56 -38.22 33.23
C PHE A 97 -42.98 -38.29 32.65
N GLY A 98 -43.11 -38.18 31.32
CA GLY A 98 -44.41 -38.20 30.62
C GLY A 98 -44.78 -39.54 29.96
N ARG A 99 -43.94 -40.59 30.10
CA ARG A 99 -44.27 -41.97 29.71
C ARG A 99 -44.71 -42.80 30.90
#